data_AF-A0A6V7LW77-F1
#
_entry.id   AF-A0A6V7LW77-F1
#
_cell.length_a   1.000
_cell.length_b   1.000
_cell.length_c   1.000
_cell.angle_alpha   90.00
_cell.angle_beta   90.00
_cell.angle_gamma   90.00
#
_symmetry.space_group_name_H-M   'P 1'
#
loop_
_entity.id
_entity.type
_entity.pdbx_description
1 polymer ?
#
loop_
_entity_poly.entity_id
_entity_poly.type
_entity_poly.pdbx_seq_one_letter_code
_entity_poly.pdbx_strand_id
1 'polypeptide(L)'
;LERNPYGNTKTTRVYPICSLNYQQYGIGDFIIYYPYLFCSLSVQKDEPLPSLPVPDLETTMQKYLAQIEAITPAHLDKSRQLVRAFLSGPGPKLQQRLIERRQNKINW
;
A
#
# COMPACT_ATOMS: atom_id res chain seq x y z
N LEU A 1 13.28 2.64 -28.63
CA LEU A 1 11.92 3.18 -28.44
C LEU A 1 11.16 3.01 -29.75
N GLU A 2 10.60 1.83 -29.98
CA GLU A 2 9.83 1.54 -31.19
C GLU A 2 8.35 1.66 -30.85
N ARG A 3 7.67 2.66 -31.42
CA ARG A 3 6.26 2.94 -31.17
C ARG A 3 5.40 2.04 -32.05
N ASN A 4 4.42 1.36 -31.47
CA ASN A 4 3.36 0.72 -32.26
C ASN A 4 2.42 1.81 -32.85
N PRO A 5 1.74 1.53 -33.99
CA PRO A 5 0.94 2.51 -34.72
C PRO A 5 -0.39 2.93 -34.06
N TYR A 6 -0.71 2.44 -32.85
CA TYR A 6 -1.95 2.72 -32.12
C TYR A 6 -1.72 3.42 -30.76
N GLY A 7 -0.54 3.98 -30.52
CA GLY A 7 -0.30 4.94 -29.43
C GLY A 7 -0.42 4.39 -28.00
N ASN A 8 -0.60 3.08 -27.83
CA ASN A 8 -0.63 2.45 -26.51
C ASN A 8 0.74 1.83 -26.17
N THR A 9 1.33 2.29 -25.06
CA THR A 9 2.57 1.69 -24.53
C THR A 9 2.24 0.31 -23.98
N LYS A 10 2.69 -0.75 -24.68
CA LYS A 10 2.72 -2.09 -24.10
C LYS A 10 3.73 -2.09 -22.96
N THR A 11 3.27 -1.94 -21.72
CA THR A 11 4.07 -2.32 -20.55
C THR A 11 4.11 -3.85 -20.53
N THR A 12 5.05 -4.41 -21.27
CA THR A 12 5.46 -5.81 -21.10
C THR A 12 5.90 -5.96 -19.66
N ARG A 13 5.06 -6.57 -18.81
CA ARG A 13 5.48 -7.00 -17.47
C ARG A 13 6.55 -8.08 -17.66
N VAL A 14 7.81 -7.66 -17.60
CA VAL A 14 8.94 -8.56 -17.43
C VAL A 14 8.81 -9.13 -16.03
N TYR A 15 8.31 -10.36 -15.91
CA TYR A 15 8.44 -11.09 -14.66
C TYR A 15 9.93 -11.39 -14.45
N PRO A 16 10.49 -11.23 -13.24
CA PRO A 16 11.80 -11.75 -12.96
C PRO A 16 11.71 -13.27 -13.07
N ILE A 17 12.26 -13.81 -14.15
CA ILE A 17 12.61 -15.21 -14.24
C ILE A 17 13.66 -15.39 -13.15
N CYS A 18 13.31 -16.01 -12.01
CA CYS A 18 14.30 -16.45 -11.05
C CYS A 18 15.23 -17.41 -11.79
N SER A 19 16.39 -16.90 -12.21
CA SER A 19 17.42 -17.68 -12.89
C SER A 19 17.89 -18.76 -11.93
N LEU A 20 17.48 -19.99 -12.22
CA LEU A 20 17.99 -21.21 -11.64
C LEU A 20 19.52 -21.24 -11.79
N ASN A 21 20.24 -21.22 -10.68
CA ASN A 21 21.57 -21.80 -10.61
C ASN A 21 21.50 -22.99 -9.64
N TYR A 22 21.25 -24.17 -10.21
CA TYR A 22 21.48 -25.43 -9.51
C TYR A 22 22.60 -26.15 -10.25
N GLN A 23 23.83 -25.92 -9.80
CA GLN A 23 24.99 -26.66 -10.29
C GLN A 23 24.87 -28.09 -9.77
N GLN A 24 24.67 -29.04 -10.68
CA GLN A 24 24.51 -30.45 -10.38
C GLN A 24 25.74 -31.02 -9.67
N TYR A 25 25.56 -31.57 -8.47
CA TYR A 25 26.36 -32.69 -7.97
C TYR A 25 25.43 -33.62 -7.19
N GLY A 26 25.44 -34.89 -7.60
CA GLY A 26 24.41 -35.86 -7.27
C GLY A 26 24.63 -36.65 -5.98
N ILE A 27 23.79 -37.68 -5.92
CA ILE A 27 23.72 -38.82 -4.99
C ILE A 27 22.76 -38.60 -3.82
N GLY A 28 21.72 -39.43 -3.79
CA GLY A 28 20.97 -39.74 -2.59
C GLY A 28 19.50 -39.39 -2.68
N ASP A 29 18.71 -40.41 -2.98
CA ASP A 29 17.27 -40.57 -2.80
C ASP A 29 16.58 -39.63 -1.79
N PHE A 30 15.30 -39.33 -2.08
CA PHE A 30 14.25 -38.94 -1.11
C PHE A 30 13.65 -37.53 -1.15
N ILE A 31 13.62 -36.79 -2.28
CA ILE A 31 12.59 -35.73 -2.47
C ILE A 31 12.24 -35.62 -3.96
N ILE A 32 11.57 -36.62 -4.52
CA ILE A 32 10.81 -36.44 -5.76
C ILE A 32 9.40 -36.93 -5.51
N TYR A 33 8.61 -36.12 -4.82
CA TYR A 33 7.16 -36.12 -5.02
C TYR A 33 6.57 -34.77 -4.58
N TYR A 34 6.07 -34.03 -5.58
CA TYR A 34 5.28 -32.80 -5.51
C TYR A 34 5.94 -31.46 -5.13
N PRO A 35 6.60 -30.76 -6.08
CA PRO A 35 6.75 -29.31 -6.01
C PRO A 35 5.56 -28.55 -6.62
N TYR A 36 4.60 -29.22 -7.26
CA TYR A 36 3.50 -28.56 -7.99
C TYR A 36 2.27 -28.22 -7.14
N LEU A 37 2.21 -28.63 -5.87
CA LEU A 37 0.98 -28.51 -5.07
C LEU A 37 0.92 -27.24 -4.20
N PHE A 38 1.98 -26.43 -4.12
CA PHE A 38 1.96 -25.20 -3.31
C PHE A 38 1.68 -23.92 -4.11
N CYS A 39 1.58 -24.00 -5.44
CA CYS A 39 1.22 -22.87 -6.30
C CYS A 39 -0.23 -23.00 -6.82
N SER A 40 -1.19 -23.20 -5.92
CA SER A 40 -2.63 -23.24 -6.29
C SER A 40 -3.57 -22.71 -5.22
N LEU A 41 -3.08 -21.96 -4.22
CA LEU A 41 -3.93 -21.59 -3.07
C LEU A 41 -3.86 -20.11 -2.64
N SER A 42 -3.74 -19.16 -3.57
CA SER A 42 -3.88 -17.74 -3.22
C SER A 42 -4.48 -16.84 -4.31
N VAL A 43 -5.38 -17.36 -5.15
CA VAL A 43 -6.31 -16.50 -5.90
C VAL A 43 -7.72 -16.78 -5.39
N GLN A 44 -7.99 -16.34 -4.17
CA GLN A 44 -9.32 -16.38 -3.58
C GLN A 44 -10.10 -15.19 -4.12
N LYS A 45 -11.02 -15.48 -5.05
CA LYS A 45 -12.13 -14.66 -5.58
C LYS A 45 -11.74 -13.27 -6.11
N ASP A 46 -12.01 -13.06 -7.40
CA ASP A 46 -12.06 -11.73 -8.06
C ASP A 46 -13.27 -10.89 -7.56
N GLU A 47 -13.51 -10.85 -6.25
CA GLU A 47 -14.39 -9.84 -5.66
C GLU A 47 -13.62 -8.52 -5.66
N PRO A 48 -14.17 -7.45 -6.25
CA PRO A 48 -13.48 -6.17 -6.25
C PRO A 48 -13.26 -5.72 -4.80
N LEU A 49 -11.99 -5.55 -4.42
CA LEU A 49 -11.67 -5.13 -3.05
C LEU A 49 -12.39 -3.80 -2.75
N PRO A 50 -12.98 -3.66 -1.56
CA PRO A 50 -13.65 -2.43 -1.19
C PRO A 50 -12.67 -1.26 -1.20
N SER A 51 -13.12 -0.11 -1.71
CA SER A 51 -12.32 1.11 -1.70
C SER A 51 -12.00 1.54 -0.26
N LEU A 52 -10.78 2.04 -0.03
CA LEU A 52 -10.36 2.47 1.30
C LEU A 52 -11.18 3.71 1.74
N PRO A 53 -11.75 3.74 2.96
CA PRO A 53 -12.45 4.91 3.45
C PRO A 53 -11.48 5.99 3.91
N VAL A 54 -11.79 7.25 3.60
CA VAL A 54 -11.07 8.41 4.17
C VAL A 54 -11.52 8.60 5.62
N PRO A 55 -10.62 8.55 6.61
CA PRO A 55 -10.99 8.75 8.00
C PRO A 55 -11.35 10.20 8.27
N ASP A 56 -12.16 10.42 9.31
CA ASP A 56 -12.50 11.76 9.77
C ASP A 56 -11.26 12.52 10.28
N LEU A 57 -11.21 13.82 10.00
CA LEU A 57 -10.06 14.67 10.30
C LEU A 57 -9.83 14.79 11.80
N GLU A 58 -10.89 15.04 12.57
CA GLU A 58 -10.78 15.23 14.02
C GLU A 58 -10.32 13.94 14.70
N THR A 59 -10.95 12.82 14.34
CA THR A 59 -10.56 11.49 14.84
C THR A 59 -9.10 11.16 14.52
N THR A 60 -8.62 11.56 13.34
CA THR A 60 -7.23 11.33 12.92
C THR A 60 -6.26 12.17 13.74
N MET A 61 -6.60 13.44 14.00
CA MET A 61 -5.79 14.33 14.84
C MET A 61 -5.74 13.88 16.31
N GLN A 62 -6.84 13.35 16.85
CA GLN A 62 -6.87 12.78 18.20
C GLN A 62 -5.94 11.57 18.32
N LYS A 63 -5.98 10.64 17.35
CA LYS A 63 -5.08 9.48 17.31
C LYS A 63 -3.61 9.90 17.21
N TYR A 64 -3.32 10.92 16.41
CA TYR A 64 -1.98 11.49 16.31
C TYR A 64 -1.46 12.02 17.65
N LEU A 65 -2.31 12.76 18.40
CA LEU A 65 -1.93 13.25 19.73
C LEU A 65 -1.70 12.11 20.72
N ALA A 66 -2.52 11.05 20.70
CA ALA A 66 -2.32 9.88 21.54
C ALA A 66 -0.99 9.16 21.25
N GLN A 67 -0.56 9.11 19.99
CA GLN A 67 0.75 8.56 19.62
C GLN A 67 1.90 9.42 20.16
N ILE A 68 1.80 10.75 20.08
CA ILE A 68 2.82 11.65 20.63
C ILE A 68 2.89 11.52 22.14
N GLU A 69 1.76 11.38 22.82
CA GLU A 69 1.72 11.17 24.27
C GLU A 69 2.52 9.94 24.70
N ALA A 70 2.39 8.85 23.94
CA ALA A 70 3.11 7.60 24.19
C ALA A 70 4.61 7.68 23.87
N ILE A 71 5.00 8.43 22.83
CA ILE A 71 6.39 8.44 22.33
C ILE A 71 7.20 9.57 22.97
N THR A 72 6.63 10.77 23.08
CA THR A 72 7.33 11.96 23.58
C THR A 72 6.36 12.95 24.23
N PRO A 73 6.02 12.74 25.52
CA PRO A 73 5.08 13.60 26.23
C PRO A 73 5.56 15.05 26.37
N ALA A 74 6.88 15.30 26.34
CA ALA A 74 7.46 16.65 26.45
C ALA A 74 7.08 17.60 25.28
N HIS A 75 6.64 17.06 24.14
CA HIS A 75 6.25 17.86 22.97
C HIS A 75 4.74 17.95 22.78
N LEU A 76 3.96 17.30 23.64
CA LEU A 76 2.51 17.18 23.53
C LEU A 76 1.82 18.55 23.49
N ASP A 77 2.21 19.51 24.33
CA ASP A 77 1.57 20.82 24.39
C ASP A 77 1.79 21.63 23.12
N LYS A 78 2.99 21.57 22.54
CA LYS A 78 3.30 22.21 21.25
C LYS A 78 2.48 21.56 20.14
N SER A 79 2.43 20.23 20.10
CA SER A 79 1.65 19.48 19.12
C SER A 79 0.16 19.76 19.22
N ARG A 80 -0.40 19.91 20.42
CA ARG A 80 -1.81 20.30 20.63
C ARG A 80 -2.13 21.66 20.02
N GLN A 81 -1.24 22.64 20.20
CA GLN A 81 -1.42 23.97 19.61
C GLN A 81 -1.40 23.90 18.07
N LEU A 82 -0.46 23.14 17.50
CA LEU A 82 -0.37 22.93 16.05
C LEU A 82 -1.61 22.22 15.51
N VAL A 83 -2.10 21.18 16.18
CA VAL A 83 -3.32 20.47 15.80
C VAL A 83 -4.52 21.41 15.81
N ARG A 84 -4.67 22.26 16.82
CA ARG A 84 -5.75 23.26 16.87
C ARG A 84 -5.66 24.25 15.70
N ALA A 85 -4.47 24.78 15.43
CA ALA A 85 -4.23 25.68 14.30
C ALA A 85 -4.46 24.99 12.94
N PHE A 86 -4.16 23.70 12.84
CA PHE A 86 -4.39 22.90 11.65
C PHE A 86 -5.89 22.68 11.41
N LEU A 87 -6.63 22.30 12.46
CA LEU A 87 -8.08 22.08 12.40
C LEU A 87 -8.87 23.35 12.07
N SER A 88 -8.48 24.51 12.62
CA SER A 88 -9.13 25.79 12.32
C SER A 88 -8.63 26.45 11.03
N GLY A 89 -7.49 26.01 10.49
CA GLY A 89 -6.85 26.61 9.34
C GLY A 89 -6.92 25.71 8.09
N PRO A 90 -5.78 25.19 7.60
CA PRO A 90 -5.73 24.48 6.32
C PRO A 90 -6.33 23.07 6.33
N GLY A 91 -6.52 22.46 7.51
CA GLY A 91 -6.93 21.06 7.67
C GLY A 91 -8.22 20.71 6.93
N PRO A 92 -9.35 21.39 7.18
CA PRO A 92 -10.62 21.10 6.50
C PRO A 92 -10.53 21.23 4.98
N LYS A 93 -9.81 22.25 4.48
CA LYS A 93 -9.61 22.46 3.04
C LYS A 93 -8.79 21.34 2.39
N LEU A 94 -7.76 20.84 3.09
CA LEU A 94 -6.96 19.71 2.62
C LEU A 94 -7.77 18.40 2.66
N GLN A 95 -8.54 18.19 3.72
CA GLN A 95 -9.44 17.04 3.85
C GLN A 95 -10.47 17.00 2.72
N GLN A 96 -11.05 18.15 2.36
CA GLN A 96 -11.99 18.24 1.23
C GLN A 96 -11.33 17.81 -0.09
N ARG A 97 -10.13 18.33 -0.37
CA ARG A 97 -9.36 17.93 -1.57
C ARG A 97 -8.98 16.44 -1.57
N LEU A 98 -8.73 15.87 -0.39
CA LEU A 98 -8.46 14.43 -0.24
C LEU A 98 -9.69 13.59 -0.58
N ILE A 99 -10.88 14.02 -0.14
CA ILE A 99 -12.16 13.36 -0.46
C ILE A 99 -12.46 13.45 -1.97
N GLU A 100 -12.23 14.61 -2.59
CA GLU A 100 -12.35 14.77 -4.05
C GLU A 100 -11.38 13.86 -4.81
N ARG A 101 -10.14 13.74 -4.33
CA ARG A 101 -9.15 12.82 -4.91
C ARG A 101 -9.57 11.36 -4.78
N ARG A 102 -10.16 10.98 -3.63
CA ARG A 102 -10.65 9.63 -3.38
C ARG A 102 -11.69 9.18 -4.39
N GLN A 103 -12.57 10.08 -4.85
CA GLN A 103 -13.59 9.75 -5.85
C GLN A 103 -13.00 9.23 -7.17
N ASN A 104 -11.77 9.62 -7.50
CA ASN A 104 -11.11 9.30 -8.76
C ASN A 104 -10.10 8.14 -8.64
N LYS A 105 -10.01 7.48 -7.47
CA LYS A 105 -9.02 6.43 -7.20
C LYS A 105 -9.61 5.26 -6.41
N ILE A 106 -9.25 4.03 -6.80
CA ILE A 106 -9.62 2.80 -6.07
C ILE A 106 -8.94 2.77 -4.68
N ASN A 107 -7.70 3.23 -4.61
CA ASN A 107 -6.91 3.43 -3.39
C ASN A 107 -6.23 4.81 -3.49
N TRP A 108 -6.50 5.68 -2.52
CA TRP A 108 -6.21 7.12 -2.57
C TRP A 108 -4.93 7.49 -1.83
#